data_AF-A0A842P773-F1
#
_entry.id   AF-A0A842P773-F1
#
_cell.length_a   1.000
_cell.length_b   1.000
_cell.length_c   1.000
_cell.angle_alpha   90.00
_cell.angle_beta   90.00
_cell.angle_gamma   90.00
#
_symmetry.space_group_name_H-M   'P 1'
#
loop_
_entity.id
_entity.type
_entity.pdbx_description
1 polymer ?
#
loop_
_entity_poly.entity_id
_entity_poly.type
_entity_poly.pdbx_seq_one_letter_code
_entity_poly.pdbx_strand_id
1 'polypeptide(L)'
;MAELVVKIPEKLEKEIEELAADKSKFALEAIEERLAELKLEKSKAFRKLLLSVFNRMTENSKLSDEDCLRLGREVNEELAKRYSLVK
;
A
#
# COMPACT_ATOMS: atom_id res chain seq x y z
N MET A 1 23.06 -5.85 14.77
CA MET A 1 22.32 -4.57 14.83
C MET A 1 23.20 -3.50 14.23
N ALA A 2 22.62 -2.58 13.45
CA ALA A 2 23.34 -1.44 12.90
C ALA A 2 22.81 -0.17 13.59
N GLU A 3 23.70 0.73 13.97
CA GLU A 3 23.33 2.02 14.57
C GLU A 3 23.25 3.07 13.46
N LEU A 4 22.17 3.86 13.48
CA LEU A 4 21.93 4.94 12.54
C LEU A 4 22.03 6.27 13.28
N VAL A 5 23.00 7.11 12.90
CA VAL A 5 23.14 8.47 13.44
C VAL A 5 22.53 9.46 12.45
N VAL A 6 21.51 10.18 12.90
CA VAL A 6 20.77 11.14 12.06
C VAL A 6 20.88 12.53 12.69
N LYS A 7 21.13 13.54 11.86
CA LYS A 7 21.07 14.94 12.30
C LYS A 7 19.61 15.39 12.30
N ILE A 8 19.10 15.74 13.48
CA ILE A 8 17.75 16.30 13.65
C ILE A 8 17.88 17.82 13.75
N PRO A 9 17.08 18.60 13.01
CA PRO A 9 17.02 20.06 13.19
C PRO A 9 16.56 20.43 14.61
N GLU A 10 17.15 21.47 15.21
CA GLU A 10 16.85 21.87 16.60
C GLU A 10 15.37 22.08 16.90
N LYS A 11 14.61 22.62 15.92
CA LYS A 11 13.17 22.82 16.07
C LYS A 11 12.43 21.49 16.24
N LEU A 12 12.78 20.48 15.43
CA LEU A 12 12.18 19.14 15.48
C LEU A 12 12.61 18.39 16.74
N GLU A 13 13.84 18.59 17.21
CA GLU A 13 14.30 17.96 18.44
C GLU A 13 13.45 18.37 19.64
N LYS A 14 13.12 19.67 19.76
CA LYS A 14 12.22 20.16 20.82
C LYS A 14 10.82 19.53 20.73
N GLU A 15 10.26 19.46 19.52
CA GLU A 15 8.95 18.83 19.30
C GLU A 15 8.96 17.34 19.69
N ILE A 16 10.06 16.62 19.41
CA ILE A 16 10.21 15.21 19.78
C ILE A 16 10.34 15.05 21.30
N GLU A 17 11.13 15.91 21.96
CA GLU A 17 11.29 15.89 23.42
C GLU A 17 9.98 16.13 24.18
N GLU A 18 9.10 16.97 23.63
CA GLU A 18 7.77 17.22 24.18
C GLU A 18 6.84 16.01 24.03
N LEU A 19 7.00 15.22 22.97
CA LEU A 19 6.11 14.10 22.63
C LEU A 19 6.57 12.77 23.23
N ALA A 20 7.88 12.54 23.35
CA ALA A 20 8.43 11.26 23.79
C ALA A 20 9.79 11.42 24.49
N ALA A 21 9.89 10.81 25.68
CA ALA A 21 11.13 10.76 26.44
C ALA A 21 12.19 9.82 25.81
N ASP A 22 11.76 8.79 25.08
CA ASP A 22 12.64 7.86 24.36
C ASP A 22 12.67 8.20 22.86
N LYS A 23 13.68 8.96 22.46
CA LYS A 23 13.90 9.40 21.08
C LYS A 23 14.13 8.23 20.11
N SER A 24 14.77 7.15 20.58
CA SER A 24 15.09 5.99 19.75
C SER A 24 13.84 5.19 19.43
N LYS A 25 12.99 4.97 20.45
CA LYS A 25 11.70 4.32 20.27
C LYS A 25 10.78 5.14 19.37
N PHE A 26 10.70 6.44 19.60
CA PHE A 26 9.92 7.36 18.76
C PHE A 26 10.35 7.31 17.30
N ALA A 27 11.66 7.35 17.03
CA ALA A 27 12.18 7.27 15.67
C ALA A 27 11.85 5.93 14.99
N LEU A 28 11.89 4.83 15.74
CA LEU A 28 11.52 3.51 15.20
C LEU A 28 10.05 3.46 14.81
N GLU A 29 9.14 3.89 15.70
CA GLU A 29 7.70 3.91 15.44
C GLU A 29 7.36 4.79 14.21
N ALA A 30 7.97 5.97 14.11
CA ALA A 30 7.78 6.85 12.96
C ALA A 30 8.27 6.23 11.63
N ILE A 31 9.38 5.49 11.65
CA ILE A 31 9.89 4.76 10.47
C ILE A 31 8.91 3.64 10.07
N GLU A 32 8.41 2.88 11.04
CA GLU A 32 7.45 1.80 10.79
C GLU A 32 6.14 2.34 10.20
N GLU A 33 5.60 3.41 10.76
CA GLU A 33 4.41 4.09 10.24
C GLU A 33 4.63 4.59 8.81
N ARG A 34 5.75 5.29 8.56
CA ARG A 34 6.04 5.81 7.21
C ARG A 34 6.21 4.69 6.19
N LEU A 35 6.81 3.56 6.58
CA LEU A 35 6.91 2.37 5.72
C LEU A 35 5.53 1.77 5.41
N ALA A 36 4.62 1.73 6.39
CA ALA A 36 3.26 1.25 6.17
C ALA A 36 2.49 2.16 5.19
N GLU A 37 2.59 3.48 5.35
CA GLU A 37 2.01 4.45 4.43
C GLU A 37 2.53 4.28 3.00
N LEU A 38 3.84 4.18 2.82
CA LEU A 38 4.46 3.99 1.51
C LEU A 38 3.99 2.69 0.83
N LYS A 39 3.79 1.61 1.60
CA LYS A 39 3.21 0.36 1.09
C LYS A 39 1.77 0.56 0.64
N LEU A 40 0.96 1.28 1.42
CA LEU A 40 -0.43 1.58 1.08
C LEU A 40 -0.53 2.48 -0.16
N GLU A 41 0.31 3.52 -0.27
CA GLU A 41 0.39 4.39 -1.45
C GLU A 41 0.76 3.60 -2.71
N LYS A 42 1.80 2.75 -2.64
CA LYS A 42 2.17 1.86 -3.74
C LYS A 42 1.02 0.94 -4.14
N SER A 43 0.30 0.37 -3.18
CA SER A 43 -0.87 -0.47 -3.44
C SER A 43 -1.99 0.29 -4.14
N LYS A 44 -2.31 1.51 -3.68
CA LYS A 44 -3.32 2.37 -4.33
C LYS A 44 -2.90 2.77 -5.75
N ALA A 45 -1.65 3.17 -5.94
CA ALA A 45 -1.11 3.53 -7.25
C ALA A 45 -1.15 2.33 -8.21
N PHE A 46 -0.76 1.15 -7.73
CA PHE A 46 -0.81 -0.09 -8.50
C PHE A 46 -2.25 -0.47 -8.89
N ARG A 47 -3.21 -0.39 -7.96
CA ARG A 47 -4.63 -0.60 -8.27
C ARG A 47 -5.15 0.37 -9.32
N LYS A 48 -4.79 1.66 -9.23
CA LYS A 48 -5.16 2.67 -10.23
C LYS A 48 -4.56 2.35 -11.61
N LEU A 49 -3.31 1.92 -11.65
CA LEU A 49 -2.64 1.51 -12.89
C LEU A 49 -3.30 0.27 -13.49
N LEU A 50 -3.60 -0.75 -12.69
CA LEU A 50 -4.31 -1.93 -13.17
C LEU A 50 -5.67 -1.57 -13.74
N LEU A 51 -6.42 -0.70 -13.07
CA LEU A 51 -7.72 -0.24 -13.55
C LEU A 51 -7.60 0.56 -14.85
N SER A 52 -6.60 1.44 -14.99
CA SER A 52 -6.41 2.20 -16.23
C SER A 52 -5.99 1.32 -17.39
N VAL A 53 -5.12 0.33 -17.16
CA VAL A 53 -4.76 -0.68 -18.16
C VAL A 53 -5.99 -1.50 -18.54
N PHE A 54 -6.79 -1.94 -17.57
CA PHE A 54 -8.03 -2.67 -17.83
C PHE A 54 -8.99 -1.85 -18.68
N ASN A 55 -9.30 -0.61 -18.27
CA ASN A 55 -10.18 0.29 -19.01
C ASN A 55 -9.70 0.54 -20.45
N ARG A 56 -8.39 0.67 -20.67
CA ARG A 56 -7.81 0.85 -22.00
C ARG A 56 -7.86 -0.42 -22.86
N MET A 57 -7.71 -1.60 -22.26
CA MET A 57 -7.93 -2.88 -22.95
C MET A 57 -9.39 -3.07 -23.32
N THR A 58 -10.31 -2.56 -22.50
CA THR A 58 -11.76 -2.69 -22.72
C THR A 58 -12.37 -1.51 -23.47
N GLU A 59 -11.60 -0.50 -23.87
CA GLU A 59 -12.08 0.75 -24.48
C GLU A 59 -12.78 0.51 -25.85
N ASN A 60 -12.47 -0.60 -26.52
CA ASN A 60 -13.14 -1.08 -27.74
C ASN A 60 -13.89 -2.40 -27.53
N SER A 61 -14.11 -2.78 -26.27
CA SER A 61 -14.80 -4.00 -25.92
C SER A 61 -16.31 -3.86 -26.16
N LYS A 62 -16.94 -4.91 -26.66
CA LYS A 62 -18.41 -5.02 -26.70
C LYS A 62 -18.99 -5.60 -25.40
N LEU A 63 -18.14 -5.81 -24.39
CA LEU A 63 -18.56 -6.39 -23.11
C LEU A 63 -19.41 -5.39 -22.35
N SER A 64 -20.53 -5.87 -21.84
CA SER A 64 -21.40 -5.11 -20.94
C SER A 64 -20.82 -5.06 -19.52
N ASP A 65 -21.38 -4.22 -18.67
CA ASP A 65 -21.01 -4.17 -17.25
C ASP A 65 -21.26 -5.52 -16.54
N GLU A 66 -22.30 -6.26 -16.93
CA GLU A 66 -22.58 -7.60 -16.42
C GLU A 66 -21.48 -8.60 -16.81
N ASP A 67 -20.98 -8.52 -18.05
CA ASP A 67 -19.88 -9.37 -18.50
C ASP A 67 -18.59 -9.09 -17.72
N CYS A 68 -18.29 -7.81 -17.46
CA CYS A 68 -17.15 -7.40 -16.65
C CYS A 68 -17.25 -7.91 -15.21
N LEU A 69 -18.43 -7.83 -14.60
CA LEU A 69 -18.69 -8.36 -13.25
C LEU A 69 -18.59 -9.88 -13.20
N ARG A 70 -19.04 -10.60 -14.24
CA ARG A 70 -18.90 -12.05 -14.34
C ARG A 70 -17.43 -12.46 -14.45
N LEU A 71 -16.68 -11.83 -15.35
CA LEU A 71 -15.23 -12.07 -15.51
C LEU A 71 -14.46 -11.78 -14.21
N GLY A 72 -14.82 -10.70 -13.50
CA GLY A 72 -14.23 -10.39 -12.20
C GLY A 72 -14.45 -11.48 -11.14
N ARG A 73 -15.63 -12.12 -11.13
CA ARG A 73 -15.91 -13.26 -10.23
C ARG A 73 -15.12 -14.51 -10.62
N GLU A 74 -15.09 -14.85 -11.91
CA GLU A 74 -14.34 -16.00 -12.43
C GLU A 74 -12.84 -15.89 -12.10
N VAL A 75 -12.24 -14.71 -12.34
CA VAL A 75 -10.84 -14.44 -12.00
C VAL A 75 -10.59 -14.55 -10.50
N ASN A 76 -11.48 -14.03 -9.66
CA ASN A 76 -11.35 -14.12 -8.21
C ASN A 76 -11.45 -15.58 -7.71
N GLU A 77 -12.38 -16.37 -8.23
CA GLU A 77 -12.51 -17.80 -7.91
C GLU A 77 -11.27 -18.59 -8.33
N GLU A 78 -10.71 -18.30 -9.49
CA GLU A 78 -9.54 -18.98 -10.01
C GLU A 78 -8.26 -18.63 -9.23
N LEU A 79 -8.10 -17.36 -8.86
CA LEU A 79 -7.05 -16.93 -7.93
C LEU A 79 -7.22 -17.58 -6.56
N ALA A 80 -8.44 -17.63 -6.03
CA ALA A 80 -8.72 -18.25 -4.74
C ALA A 80 -8.38 -19.75 -4.72
N LYS A 81 -8.67 -20.49 -5.80
CA LYS A 81 -8.25 -21.88 -5.98
C LYS A 81 -6.72 -22.00 -6.07
N ARG A 82 -6.09 -21.15 -6.88
CA ARG A 82 -4.64 -21.19 -7.14
C ARG A 82 -3.80 -20.91 -5.89
N TYR A 83 -4.29 -20.06 -5.00
CA TYR A 83 -3.61 -19.70 -3.75
C TYR A 83 -4.21 -20.37 -2.51
N SER A 84 -5.11 -21.36 -2.69
CA SER A 84 -5.76 -22.09 -1.59
C SER A 84 -6.40 -21.18 -0.53
N LEU A 85 -6.96 -20.05 -0.97
CA LEU A 85 -7.62 -19.07 -0.10
C LEU A 85 -9.06 -19.45 0.26
N VAL A 86 -9.56 -20.53 -0.33
CA VAL A 86 -10.86 -21.15 -0.02
C VAL A 86 -10.58 -22.59 0.39
N LYS A 87 -11.06 -22.96 1.59
CA LYS A 87 -11.01 -24.33 2.12
C LYS A 87 -11.96 -25.25 1.38
#